data_AF-A0A761LXH0-F1
#
_entry.id   AF-A0A761LXH0-F1
#
_cell.length_a   1.000
_cell.length_b   1.000
_cell.length_c   1.000
_cell.angle_alpha   90.00
_cell.angle_beta   90.00
_cell.angle_gamma   90.00
#
_symmetry.space_group_name_H-M   'P 1'
#
loop_
_entity.id
_entity.type
_entity.pdbx_description
1 polymer ?
#
loop_
_entity_poly.entity_id
_entity_poly.type
_entity_poly.pdbx_seq_one_letter_code
_entity_poly.pdbx_strand_id
1 'polypeptide(L)'
;VAETITMRVNYFLPGVFTGNADGGSVNGSLWTIPYEVSMYCVMIGLFYLSGFNKKIITSASLLIIFSPVFMSNPPMGSTISAEIYPLQSCFFTGVLFAIYKDKLKVNLMLPFIFALLYMSIKNEIMMYISFYISFASFVVVISGFSFIKKIKIKKDISYGVYLWGFPVQQSISYMFNDISTLSHIMLSIAVTIPIAYFSFVFIESPAINLSKKIIKHKSESQAHP
;
A
#
# COMPACT_ATOMS: atom_id res chain seq x y z
N VAL A 1 -0.32 -23.53 -4.06
CA VAL A 1 -1.31 -22.90 -4.96
C VAL A 1 -2.67 -22.72 -4.29
N ALA A 2 -3.26 -23.77 -3.69
CA ALA A 2 -4.56 -23.66 -3.01
C ALA A 2 -4.58 -22.64 -1.85
N GLU A 3 -3.50 -22.57 -1.07
CA GLU A 3 -3.43 -21.65 0.09
C GLU A 3 -3.46 -20.17 -0.30
N THR A 4 -2.78 -19.80 -1.40
CA THR A 4 -2.74 -18.45 -1.95
C THR A 4 -4.12 -17.99 -2.43
N ILE A 5 -4.91 -18.90 -3.02
CA ILE A 5 -6.30 -18.62 -3.42
C ILE A 5 -7.19 -18.41 -2.20
N THR A 6 -6.91 -19.11 -1.09
CA THR A 6 -7.61 -18.92 0.19
C THR A 6 -7.10 -17.74 1.03
N MET A 7 -6.26 -16.87 0.46
CA MET A 7 -5.63 -15.73 1.16
C MET A 7 -4.84 -16.11 2.42
N ARG A 8 -4.35 -17.35 2.52
CA ARG A 8 -3.45 -17.74 3.61
C ARG A 8 -2.05 -17.22 3.31
N VAL A 9 -1.51 -16.49 4.27
CA VAL A 9 -0.22 -15.85 4.15
C VAL A 9 0.91 -16.86 4.39
N ASN A 10 1.85 -16.98 3.43
CA ASN A 10 3.04 -17.82 3.59
C ASN A 10 4.31 -17.12 3.06
N TYR A 11 5.03 -16.45 3.96
CA TYR A 11 6.20 -15.65 3.59
C TYR A 11 7.38 -16.45 3.01
N PHE A 12 7.47 -17.75 3.32
CA PHE A 12 8.69 -18.54 3.08
C PHE A 12 8.45 -19.66 2.06
N LEU A 13 9.43 -19.87 1.19
CA LEU A 13 9.51 -21.07 0.35
C LEU A 13 10.70 -21.92 0.78
N PRO A 14 10.56 -23.25 0.88
CA PRO A 14 11.66 -24.13 1.26
C PRO A 14 12.89 -23.92 0.37
N GLY A 15 14.02 -23.54 0.98
CA GLY A 15 15.31 -23.38 0.30
C GLY A 15 15.49 -22.09 -0.51
N VAL A 16 14.54 -21.15 -0.48
CA VAL A 16 14.60 -19.89 -1.25
C VAL A 16 14.99 -18.73 -0.33
N PHE A 17 16.03 -17.97 -0.71
CA PHE A 17 16.48 -16.74 -0.03
C PHE A 17 16.83 -16.86 1.46
N THR A 18 17.05 -18.08 1.98
CA THR A 18 17.31 -18.33 3.41
C THR A 18 18.58 -17.65 3.93
N GLY A 19 19.51 -17.26 3.05
CA GLY A 19 20.74 -16.54 3.38
C GLY A 19 20.64 -15.01 3.28
N ASN A 20 19.49 -14.47 2.85
CA ASN A 20 19.31 -13.03 2.70
C ASN A 20 19.01 -12.38 4.07
N ALA A 21 19.27 -11.07 4.19
CA ALA A 21 19.06 -10.31 5.43
C ALA A 21 17.61 -10.39 5.96
N ASP A 22 16.64 -10.52 5.07
CA ASP A 22 15.20 -10.63 5.36
C ASP A 22 14.74 -12.06 5.72
N GLY A 23 15.67 -12.98 6.00
CA GLY A 23 15.38 -14.29 6.59
C GLY A 23 14.61 -15.26 5.69
N GLY A 24 14.63 -15.07 4.37
CA GLY A 24 13.97 -15.98 3.40
C GLY A 24 12.55 -15.60 3.00
N SER A 25 12.07 -14.40 3.38
CA SER A 25 10.80 -13.88 2.85
C SER A 25 10.88 -13.72 1.33
N VAL A 26 9.91 -14.28 0.60
CA VAL A 26 9.94 -14.29 -0.87
C VAL A 26 9.25 -13.06 -1.45
N ASN A 27 8.13 -12.65 -0.87
CA ASN A 27 7.35 -11.53 -1.37
C ASN A 27 6.51 -10.88 -0.27
N GLY A 28 7.09 -9.94 0.47
CA GLY A 28 6.37 -9.20 1.53
C GLY A 28 5.11 -8.49 1.01
N SER A 29 5.20 -7.86 -0.17
CA SER A 29 4.12 -7.09 -0.78
C SER A 29 2.92 -7.95 -1.20
N LEU A 30 3.14 -9.16 -1.72
CA LEU A 30 2.03 -10.06 -2.04
C LEU A 30 1.20 -10.40 -0.79
N TRP A 31 1.88 -10.58 0.33
CA TRP A 31 1.27 -10.99 1.59
C TRP A 31 0.58 -9.86 2.35
N THR A 32 0.67 -8.61 1.89
CA THR A 32 -0.13 -7.50 2.41
C THR A 32 -1.53 -7.40 1.79
N ILE A 33 -1.78 -8.06 0.64
CA ILE A 33 -3.08 -8.01 -0.06
C ILE A 33 -4.26 -8.45 0.82
N PRO A 34 -4.21 -9.54 1.62
CA PRO A 34 -5.34 -9.92 2.48
C PRO A 34 -5.70 -8.82 3.50
N TYR A 35 -4.69 -8.14 4.04
CA TYR A 35 -4.89 -7.03 4.96
C TYR A 35 -5.54 -5.84 4.25
N GLU A 36 -5.08 -5.48 3.04
CA GLU A 36 -5.69 -4.42 2.23
C GLU A 36 -7.16 -4.70 1.93
N VAL A 37 -7.49 -5.93 1.50
CA VAL A 37 -8.89 -6.35 1.25
C VAL A 37 -9.73 -6.22 2.52
N SER A 38 -9.20 -6.63 3.68
CA SER A 38 -9.92 -6.48 4.95
C SER A 38 -10.19 -5.01 5.32
N MET A 39 -9.25 -4.10 5.03
CA MET A 39 -9.44 -2.66 5.26
C MET A 39 -10.54 -2.10 4.36
N TYR A 40 -10.63 -2.52 3.10
CA TYR A 40 -11.75 -2.16 2.23
C TYR A 40 -13.09 -2.66 2.78
N CYS A 41 -13.15 -3.91 3.27
CA CYS A 41 -14.37 -4.45 3.89
C CYS A 41 -14.78 -3.66 5.15
N VAL A 42 -13.83 -3.34 6.03
CA VAL A 42 -14.09 -2.52 7.24
C VAL A 42 -14.54 -1.12 6.85
N MET A 43 -13.91 -0.49 5.87
CA MET A 43 -14.31 0.82 5.38
C MET A 43 -15.75 0.78 4.84
N ILE A 44 -16.09 -0.20 4.01
CA ILE A 44 -17.45 -0.40 3.49
C ILE A 44 -18.44 -0.53 4.66
N GLY A 45 -18.18 -1.42 5.62
CA GLY A 45 -19.01 -1.61 6.80
C GLY A 45 -19.17 -0.33 7.61
N LEU A 46 -18.09 0.42 7.80
CA LEU A 46 -18.10 1.71 8.51
C LEU A 46 -18.99 2.73 7.81
N PHE A 47 -18.93 2.85 6.47
CA PHE A 47 -19.79 3.76 5.71
C PHE A 47 -21.28 3.40 5.83
N TYR A 48 -21.61 2.11 5.72
CA TYR A 48 -22.98 1.63 5.85
C TYR A 48 -23.53 1.84 7.27
N LEU A 49 -22.78 1.44 8.29
CA LEU A 49 -23.19 1.55 9.70
C LEU A 49 -23.26 2.99 10.20
N SER A 50 -22.38 3.86 9.69
CA SER A 50 -22.38 5.28 10.08
C SER A 50 -23.46 6.09 9.36
N GLY A 51 -24.22 5.49 8.43
CA GLY A 51 -25.14 6.22 7.55
C GLY A 51 -24.44 7.34 6.79
N PHE A 52 -23.19 7.13 6.35
CA PHE A 52 -22.35 8.13 5.69
C PHE A 52 -22.04 9.39 6.52
N ASN A 53 -22.27 9.36 7.84
CA ASN A 53 -21.93 10.47 8.72
C ASN A 53 -20.42 10.65 8.83
N LYS A 54 -19.91 11.72 8.21
CA LYS A 54 -18.47 12.05 8.17
C LYS A 54 -17.84 12.10 9.56
N LYS A 55 -18.54 12.58 10.60
CA LYS A 55 -17.95 12.68 11.95
C LYS A 55 -17.66 11.30 12.54
N ILE A 56 -18.59 10.36 12.41
CA ILE A 56 -18.45 8.99 12.90
C ILE A 56 -17.30 8.29 12.16
N ILE A 57 -17.26 8.42 10.83
CA ILE A 57 -16.22 7.81 10.01
C ILE A 57 -14.84 8.38 10.37
N THR A 58 -14.75 9.70 10.55
CA THR A 58 -13.50 10.36 10.98
C THR A 58 -13.05 9.87 12.34
N SER A 59 -13.94 9.84 13.34
CA SER A 59 -13.61 9.35 14.68
C SER A 59 -13.14 7.90 14.66
N ALA A 60 -13.85 7.02 13.95
CA ALA A 60 -13.45 5.61 13.81
C ALA A 60 -12.11 5.47 13.08
N SER A 61 -11.88 6.25 12.01
CA SER A 61 -10.62 6.24 11.27
C SER A 61 -9.44 6.68 12.16
N LEU A 62 -9.62 7.72 12.98
CA LEU A 62 -8.59 8.16 13.94
C LEU A 62 -8.31 7.07 14.99
N LEU A 63 -9.34 6.40 15.51
CA LEU A 63 -9.17 5.28 16.43
C LEU A 63 -8.37 4.15 15.79
N ILE A 64 -8.65 3.79 14.53
CA ILE A 64 -7.92 2.74 13.81
C ILE A 64 -6.47 3.16 13.57
N ILE A 65 -6.22 4.39 13.13
CA ILE A 65 -4.87 4.94 12.89
C ILE A 65 -3.99 4.81 14.13
N PHE A 66 -4.52 5.13 15.31
CA PHE A 66 -3.76 5.11 16.56
C PHE A 66 -3.91 3.81 17.37
N SER A 67 -4.78 2.87 16.96
CA SER A 67 -4.93 1.58 17.67
C SER A 67 -3.63 0.80 17.85
N PRO A 68 -2.63 0.83 16.94
CA PRO A 68 -1.35 0.13 17.17
C PRO A 68 -0.60 0.63 18.41
N VAL A 69 -0.84 1.87 18.85
CA VAL A 69 -0.21 2.48 20.04
C VAL A 69 -0.73 1.83 21.32
N PHE A 70 -2.01 1.47 21.34
CA PHE A 70 -2.71 1.01 22.54
C PHE A 70 -2.91 -0.51 22.55
N MET A 71 -2.82 -1.16 21.39
CA MET A 71 -3.05 -2.59 21.20
C MET A 71 -1.76 -3.24 20.71
N SER A 72 -1.39 -4.37 21.32
CA SER A 72 -0.26 -5.20 20.89
C SER A 72 -0.54 -6.00 19.62
N ASN A 73 -1.82 -6.16 19.25
CA ASN A 73 -2.28 -6.83 18.04
C ASN A 73 -3.32 -5.93 17.36
N PRO A 74 -2.92 -5.08 16.39
CA PRO A 74 -3.84 -4.21 15.70
C PRO A 74 -4.78 -5.06 14.84
N PRO A 75 -6.05 -4.65 14.69
CA PRO A 75 -7.09 -5.48 14.10
C PRO A 75 -6.83 -5.83 12.63
N MET A 76 -6.12 -4.99 11.89
CA MET A 76 -5.88 -5.16 10.45
C MET A 76 -4.40 -4.97 10.04
N GLY A 77 -3.47 -4.92 10.99
CA GLY A 77 -2.02 -4.83 10.73
C GLY A 77 -1.32 -6.18 10.85
N SER A 78 -0.11 -6.29 10.30
CA SER A 78 0.74 -7.47 10.52
C SER A 78 1.55 -7.31 11.80
N THR A 79 1.59 -8.34 12.64
CA THR A 79 2.42 -8.40 13.85
C THR A 79 3.84 -8.90 13.58
N ILE A 80 4.15 -9.23 12.32
CA ILE A 80 5.37 -9.94 11.94
C ILE A 80 6.59 -9.00 11.91
N SER A 81 6.38 -7.70 11.63
CA SER A 81 7.44 -6.70 11.72
C SER A 81 6.88 -5.32 12.06
N ALA A 82 7.65 -4.55 12.84
CA ALA A 82 7.29 -3.18 13.24
C ALA A 82 7.03 -2.24 12.04
N GLU A 83 7.62 -2.54 10.89
CA GLU A 83 7.49 -1.77 9.65
C GLU A 83 6.14 -1.98 8.93
N ILE A 84 5.56 -3.18 9.02
CA ILE A 84 4.25 -3.53 8.43
C ILE A 84 3.10 -3.27 9.42
N TYR A 85 3.44 -3.08 10.70
CA TYR A 85 2.51 -2.87 11.81
C TYR A 85 1.50 -1.70 11.61
N PRO A 86 1.85 -0.54 11.02
CA PRO A 86 0.93 0.56 10.83
C PRO A 86 0.33 0.66 9.41
N LEU A 87 0.23 -0.46 8.67
CA LEU A 87 -0.40 -0.48 7.33
C LEU A 87 -1.81 0.16 7.34
N GLN A 88 -2.60 -0.16 8.37
CA GLN A 88 -3.91 0.44 8.60
C GLN A 88 -3.83 1.95 8.83
N SER A 89 -2.79 2.45 9.49
CA SER A 89 -2.61 3.88 9.73
C SER A 89 -2.38 4.64 8.43
N CYS A 90 -1.62 4.05 7.48
CA CYS A 90 -1.45 4.60 6.15
C CYS A 90 -2.77 4.62 5.36
N PHE A 91 -3.49 3.49 5.32
CA PHE A 91 -4.77 3.38 4.60
C PHE A 91 -5.81 4.39 5.10
N PHE A 92 -6.05 4.42 6.42
CA PHE A 92 -7.07 5.28 7.01
C PHE A 92 -6.67 6.76 7.01
N THR A 93 -5.37 7.08 6.97
CA THR A 93 -4.91 8.45 6.67
C THR A 93 -5.36 8.88 5.27
N GLY A 94 -5.22 7.99 4.28
CA GLY A 94 -5.76 8.19 2.93
C GLY A 94 -7.29 8.38 2.91
N VAL A 95 -8.01 7.60 3.71
CA VAL A 95 -9.48 7.75 3.88
C VAL A 95 -9.83 9.13 4.41
N LEU A 96 -9.13 9.62 5.45
CA LEU A 96 -9.34 10.97 5.97
C LEU A 96 -9.04 12.04 4.92
N PHE A 97 -7.98 11.87 4.13
CA PHE A 97 -7.69 12.79 3.02
C PHE A 97 -8.81 12.79 1.98
N ALA A 98 -9.37 11.63 1.64
CA ALA A 98 -10.48 11.53 0.70
C ALA A 98 -11.76 12.21 1.23
N ILE A 99 -12.10 12.02 2.51
CA ILE A 99 -13.30 12.61 3.13
C ILE A 99 -13.25 14.14 3.17
N TYR A 100 -12.05 14.69 3.41
CA TYR A 100 -11.82 16.13 3.58
C TYR A 100 -11.12 16.79 2.38
N LYS A 101 -11.05 16.11 1.22
CA LYS A 101 -10.35 16.60 0.03
C LYS A 101 -10.68 18.04 -0.37
N ASP A 102 -11.93 18.47 -0.19
CA ASP A 102 -12.41 19.82 -0.57
C ASP A 102 -11.96 20.92 0.42
N LYS A 103 -11.57 20.53 1.64
CA LYS A 103 -11.11 21.43 2.70
C LYS A 103 -9.60 21.41 2.88
N LEU A 104 -8.93 20.39 2.36
CA LEU A 104 -7.49 20.25 2.49
C LEU A 104 -6.79 21.31 1.66
N LYS A 105 -6.19 22.28 2.35
CA LYS A 105 -5.25 23.20 1.74
C LYS A 105 -3.94 22.46 1.53
N VAL A 106 -3.52 22.34 0.27
CA VAL A 106 -2.26 21.74 -0.10
C VAL A 106 -1.12 22.66 0.36
N ASN A 107 -0.47 22.34 1.48
CA ASN A 107 0.65 23.10 2.00
C ASN A 107 1.71 22.16 2.61
N LEU A 108 2.94 22.66 2.73
CA LEU A 108 4.07 21.90 3.28
C LEU A 108 4.06 21.81 4.81
N MET A 109 3.11 22.46 5.49
CA MET A 109 3.08 22.53 6.96
C MET A 109 2.79 21.15 7.56
N LEU A 110 1.79 20.44 7.04
CA LEU A 110 1.43 19.11 7.53
C LEU A 110 2.57 18.09 7.38
N PRO A 111 3.17 17.88 6.19
CA PRO A 111 4.29 16.94 6.06
C PRO A 111 5.49 17.33 6.92
N PHE A 112 5.78 18.62 7.05
CA PHE A 112 6.89 19.11 7.86
C PHE A 112 6.70 18.86 9.36
N ILE A 113 5.50 19.13 9.90
CA ILE A 113 5.18 18.85 11.32
C ILE A 113 5.37 17.36 11.62
N PHE A 114 4.81 16.49 10.78
CA PHE A 114 4.93 15.05 11.01
C PHE A 114 6.34 14.50 10.74
N ALA A 115 7.14 15.14 9.87
CA ALA A 115 8.56 14.82 9.72
C ALA A 115 9.36 15.18 10.97
N LEU A 116 9.08 16.33 11.59
CA LEU A 116 9.71 16.72 12.86
C LEU A 116 9.31 15.77 14.00
N LEU A 117 8.03 15.37 14.06
CA LEU A 117 7.54 14.37 15.01
C LEU A 117 8.25 13.02 14.81
N TYR A 118 8.39 12.56 13.57
CA TYR A 118 9.16 11.36 13.26
C TYR A 118 10.59 11.41 13.83
N MET A 119 11.29 12.55 13.68
CA MET A 119 12.64 12.71 14.22
C MET A 119 12.71 12.81 15.75
N SER A 120 11.60 13.22 16.41
CA SER A 120 11.59 13.55 17.85
C SER A 120 11.02 12.44 18.73
N ILE A 121 10.17 11.58 18.16
CA ILE A 121 9.46 10.53 18.89
C ILE A 121 10.35 9.30 19.05
N LYS A 122 10.51 8.81 20.29
CA LYS A 122 11.26 7.59 20.60
C LYS A 122 10.42 6.31 20.52
N ASN A 123 9.10 6.42 20.63
CA ASN A 123 8.21 5.27 20.52
C ASN A 123 8.13 4.84 19.04
N GLU A 124 8.58 3.63 18.73
CA GLU A 124 8.70 3.14 17.34
C GLU A 124 7.40 3.23 16.55
N ILE A 125 6.26 2.83 17.16
CA ILE A 125 4.96 2.82 16.50
C ILE A 125 4.54 4.25 16.12
N MET A 126 4.66 5.18 17.07
CA MET A 126 4.34 6.59 16.83
C MET A 126 5.30 7.25 15.84
N MET A 127 6.56 6.84 15.85
CA MET A 127 7.56 7.25 14.86
C MET A 127 7.10 6.82 13.46
N TYR A 128 6.76 5.54 13.25
CA TYR A 128 6.28 5.06 11.95
C TYR A 128 4.96 5.72 11.51
N ILE A 129 3.97 5.86 12.41
CA ILE A 129 2.72 6.57 12.09
C ILE A 129 3.03 7.99 11.61
N SER A 130 3.93 8.69 12.29
CA SER A 130 4.36 10.04 11.91
C SER A 130 5.03 10.07 10.54
N PHE A 131 5.90 9.09 10.26
CA PHE A 131 6.51 8.92 8.95
C PHE A 131 5.45 8.73 7.85
N TYR A 132 4.50 7.82 8.02
CA TYR A 132 3.47 7.55 7.01
C TYR A 132 2.56 8.76 6.77
N ILE A 133 2.16 9.48 7.81
CA ILE A 133 1.35 10.72 7.66
C ILE A 133 2.16 11.80 6.95
N SER A 134 3.45 11.97 7.31
CA SER A 134 4.35 12.91 6.65
C SER A 134 4.50 12.57 5.16
N PHE A 135 4.80 11.31 4.85
CA PHE A 135 4.99 10.85 3.48
C PHE A 135 3.72 10.98 2.65
N ALA A 136 2.57 10.52 3.16
CA ALA A 136 1.30 10.60 2.44
C ALA A 136 0.90 12.06 2.17
N SER A 137 1.02 12.95 3.17
CA SER A 137 0.72 14.37 2.98
C SER A 137 1.70 15.06 2.03
N PHE A 138 2.98 14.67 2.04
CA PHE A 138 3.98 15.16 1.11
C PHE A 138 3.68 14.75 -0.34
N VAL A 139 3.27 13.50 -0.56
CA VAL A 139 2.81 13.02 -1.88
C VAL A 139 1.59 13.82 -2.36
N VAL A 140 0.63 14.11 -1.49
CA VAL A 140 -0.50 14.98 -1.82
C VAL A 140 -0.03 16.38 -2.23
N VAL A 141 0.96 16.95 -1.53
CA VAL A 141 1.56 18.23 -1.91
C VAL A 141 2.19 18.20 -3.28
N ILE A 142 3.02 17.20 -3.56
CA ILE A 142 3.67 17.04 -4.87
C ILE A 142 2.63 16.87 -5.98
N SER A 143 1.59 16.07 -5.74
CA SER A 143 0.50 15.85 -6.71
C SER A 143 -0.26 17.14 -7.05
N GLY A 144 -0.21 18.14 -6.16
CA GLY A 144 -0.81 19.45 -6.36
C GLY A 144 -0.11 20.32 -7.41
N PHE A 145 1.17 20.07 -7.71
CA PHE A 145 1.96 20.89 -8.62
C PHE A 145 1.46 20.81 -10.07
N SER A 146 1.43 21.96 -10.75
CA SER A 146 0.88 22.10 -12.10
C SER A 146 1.61 21.25 -13.14
N PHE A 147 2.93 21.07 -13.01
CA PHE A 147 3.70 20.21 -13.89
C PHE A 147 3.36 18.72 -13.69
N ILE A 148 3.19 18.27 -12.45
CA ILE A 148 2.81 16.88 -12.13
C ILE A 148 1.44 16.58 -12.71
N LYS A 149 0.48 17.50 -12.58
CA LYS A 149 -0.87 17.37 -13.17
C LYS A 149 -0.87 17.28 -14.69
N LYS A 150 0.18 17.75 -15.37
CA LYS A 150 0.32 17.63 -16.84
C LYS A 150 0.85 16.26 -17.27
N ILE A 151 1.44 15.47 -16.36
CA ILE A 151 1.93 14.13 -16.66
C ILE A 151 0.74 13.21 -16.93
N LYS A 152 0.63 12.73 -18.17
CA LYS A 152 -0.40 11.75 -18.55
C LYS A 152 0.21 10.36 -18.54
N ILE A 153 -0.10 9.59 -17.49
CA ILE A 153 0.32 8.20 -17.38
C ILE A 153 -0.62 7.35 -18.25
N LYS A 154 -0.10 6.81 -19.36
CA LYS A 154 -0.88 5.96 -20.28
C LYS A 154 -1.00 4.51 -19.82
N LYS A 155 0.00 4.03 -19.08
CA LYS A 155 0.07 2.67 -18.56
C LYS A 155 0.47 2.77 -17.09
N ASP A 156 -0.44 2.36 -16.23
CA ASP A 156 -0.24 2.42 -14.79
C ASP A 156 0.45 1.14 -14.33
N ILE A 157 1.79 1.16 -14.27
CA ILE A 157 2.60 0.01 -13.85
C ILE A 157 2.78 -0.04 -12.32
N SER A 158 2.13 0.85 -11.57
CA SER A 158 2.35 0.98 -10.11
C SER A 158 2.06 -0.32 -9.38
N TYR A 159 1.00 -1.03 -9.78
CA TYR A 159 0.66 -2.34 -9.23
C TYR A 159 1.75 -3.39 -9.52
N GLY A 160 2.24 -3.46 -10.75
CA GLY A 160 3.36 -4.32 -11.11
C GLY A 160 4.63 -3.99 -10.31
N VAL A 161 4.95 -2.72 -10.09
CA VAL A 161 6.09 -2.30 -9.26
C VAL A 161 5.93 -2.76 -7.82
N TYR A 162 4.72 -2.61 -7.25
CA TYR A 162 4.39 -3.09 -5.92
C TYR A 162 4.54 -4.61 -5.80
N LEU A 163 4.07 -5.36 -6.80
CA LEU A 163 4.08 -6.83 -6.75
C LEU A 163 5.47 -7.45 -6.97
N TRP A 164 6.25 -6.87 -7.90
CA TRP A 164 7.53 -7.44 -8.33
C TRP A 164 8.75 -6.82 -7.65
N GLY A 165 8.62 -5.65 -7.03
CA GLY A 165 9.75 -4.95 -6.41
C GLY A 165 10.46 -5.79 -5.34
N PHE A 166 9.69 -6.41 -4.44
CA PHE A 166 10.25 -7.20 -3.34
C PHE A 166 10.96 -8.48 -3.84
N PRO A 167 10.36 -9.33 -4.69
CA PRO A 167 11.08 -10.47 -5.28
C PRO A 167 12.35 -10.09 -6.05
N VAL A 168 12.31 -8.97 -6.78
CA VAL A 168 13.49 -8.48 -7.51
C VAL A 168 14.59 -8.07 -6.54
N GLN A 169 14.26 -7.35 -5.46
CA GLN A 169 15.20 -6.99 -4.41
C GLN A 169 15.83 -8.23 -3.76
N GLN A 170 15.03 -9.24 -3.40
CA GLN A 170 15.53 -10.48 -2.82
C GLN A 170 16.43 -11.25 -3.79
N SER A 171 16.07 -11.27 -5.08
CA SER A 171 16.88 -11.92 -6.11
C SER A 171 18.23 -11.23 -6.28
N ILE A 172 18.25 -9.90 -6.29
CA ILE A 172 19.48 -9.11 -6.37
C ILE A 172 20.33 -9.34 -5.11
N SER A 173 19.74 -9.27 -3.92
CA SER A 173 20.45 -9.54 -2.67
C SER A 173 21.05 -10.94 -2.62
N TYR A 174 20.36 -11.94 -3.19
CA TYR A 174 20.85 -13.32 -3.25
C TYR A 174 22.02 -13.48 -4.23
N MET A 175 21.97 -12.78 -5.36
CA MET A 175 23.02 -12.84 -6.39
C MET A 175 24.25 -11.99 -6.03
N PHE A 176 24.06 -10.91 -5.28
CA PHE A 176 25.06 -9.91 -4.98
C PHE A 176 25.06 -9.58 -3.48
N ASN A 177 25.91 -10.26 -2.71
CA ASN A 177 25.99 -10.06 -1.25
C ASN A 177 26.71 -8.75 -0.86
N ASP A 178 27.61 -8.22 -1.71
CA ASP A 178 28.51 -7.10 -1.37
C ASP A 178 28.32 -5.85 -2.26
N ILE A 179 27.07 -5.51 -2.61
CA ILE A 179 26.78 -4.28 -3.35
C ILE A 179 26.35 -3.15 -2.42
N SER A 180 26.75 -1.92 -2.74
CA SER A 180 26.31 -0.75 -1.97
C SER A 180 24.79 -0.57 -2.03
N THR A 181 24.20 -0.01 -0.98
CA THR A 181 22.76 0.23 -0.87
C THR A 181 22.21 1.00 -2.07
N LEU A 182 22.94 2.02 -2.54
CA LEU A 182 22.54 2.79 -3.72
C LEU A 182 22.53 1.94 -4.99
N SER A 183 23.52 1.08 -5.18
CA SER A 183 23.58 0.17 -6.33
C SER A 183 22.43 -0.84 -6.28
N HIS A 184 22.11 -1.35 -5.09
CA HIS A 184 20.97 -2.24 -4.87
C HIS A 184 19.65 -1.58 -5.25
N ILE A 185 19.42 -0.34 -4.80
CA ILE A 185 18.21 0.44 -5.13
C ILE A 185 18.12 0.68 -6.64
N MET A 186 19.20 1.17 -7.26
CA MET A 186 19.21 1.50 -8.70
C MET A 186 18.98 0.26 -9.56
N LEU A 187 19.65 -0.86 -9.24
CA LEU A 187 19.46 -2.12 -9.96
C LEU A 187 18.05 -2.68 -9.77
N SER A 188 17.51 -2.61 -8.55
CA SER A 188 16.15 -3.04 -8.26
C SER A 188 15.12 -2.25 -9.07
N ILE A 189 15.26 -0.91 -9.13
CA ILE A 189 14.39 -0.07 -9.95
C ILE A 189 14.55 -0.40 -11.43
N ALA A 190 15.79 -0.51 -11.92
CA ALA A 190 16.10 -0.79 -13.31
C ALA A 190 15.53 -2.13 -13.79
N VAL A 191 15.50 -3.15 -12.93
CA VAL A 191 14.95 -4.48 -13.24
C VAL A 191 13.43 -4.54 -13.02
N THR A 192 12.92 -3.89 -11.97
CA THR A 192 11.48 -3.93 -11.62
C THR A 192 10.64 -3.21 -12.66
N ILE A 193 11.09 -2.06 -13.19
CA ILE A 193 10.29 -1.27 -14.15
C ILE A 193 9.96 -2.08 -15.43
N PRO A 194 10.92 -2.72 -16.13
CA PRO A 194 10.61 -3.57 -17.27
C PRO A 194 9.67 -4.73 -16.93
N ILE A 195 9.90 -5.43 -15.81
CA ILE A 195 9.06 -6.55 -15.39
C ILE A 195 7.63 -6.07 -15.11
N ALA A 196 7.47 -4.99 -14.35
CA ALA A 196 6.17 -4.38 -14.07
C ALA A 196 5.46 -3.92 -15.35
N TYR A 197 6.20 -3.39 -16.31
CA TYR A 197 5.64 -3.01 -17.61
C TYR A 197 5.14 -4.22 -18.40
N PHE A 198 5.90 -5.32 -18.44
CA PHE A 198 5.46 -6.55 -19.11
C PHE A 198 4.28 -7.20 -18.39
N SER A 199 4.30 -7.24 -17.05
CA SER A 199 3.16 -7.63 -16.21
C SER A 199 1.91 -6.84 -16.57
N PHE A 200 2.04 -5.51 -16.68
CA PHE A 200 0.91 -4.66 -17.03
C PHE A 200 0.35 -4.98 -18.42
N VAL A 201 1.22 -5.11 -19.43
CA VAL A 201 0.79 -5.32 -20.82
C VAL A 201 0.17 -6.70 -21.03
N PHE A 202 0.75 -7.74 -20.46
CA PHE A 202 0.36 -9.13 -20.74
C PHE A 202 -0.64 -9.71 -19.75
N ILE A 203 -0.72 -9.18 -18.52
CA ILE A 203 -1.54 -9.74 -17.45
C ILE A 203 -2.59 -8.73 -16.99
N GLU A 204 -2.16 -7.57 -16.49
CA GLU A 204 -3.06 -6.65 -15.78
C GLU A 204 -4.03 -5.96 -16.75
N SER A 205 -3.55 -5.42 -17.87
CA SER A 205 -4.41 -4.74 -18.84
C SER A 205 -5.45 -5.69 -19.47
N PRO A 206 -5.10 -6.91 -19.90
CA PRO A 206 -6.09 -7.89 -20.34
C PRO A 206 -7.10 -8.26 -19.25
N ALA A 207 -6.66 -8.50 -18.02
CA ALA A 207 -7.54 -8.85 -16.91
C ALA A 207 -8.54 -7.74 -16.57
N ILE A 208 -8.08 -6.47 -16.52
CA ILE A 208 -8.94 -5.31 -16.30
C ILE A 208 -9.95 -5.14 -17.44
N ASN A 209 -9.54 -5.34 -18.69
CA ASN A 209 -10.45 -5.24 -19.83
C ASN A 209 -11.50 -6.36 -19.82
N LEU A 210 -11.11 -7.57 -19.41
CA LEU A 210 -12.03 -8.69 -19.25
C LEU A 210 -13.05 -8.42 -18.14
N SER A 211 -12.61 -7.93 -16.97
CA SER A 211 -13.51 -7.62 -15.86
C SER A 211 -14.54 -6.54 -16.23
N LYS A 212 -14.11 -5.48 -16.93
CA LYS A 212 -15.02 -4.44 -17.46
C LYS A 212 -16.07 -5.01 -18.41
N LYS A 213 -15.69 -5.93 -19.30
CA LYS A 213 -16.64 -6.59 -20.23
C LYS A 213 -17.67 -7.43 -19.48
N ILE A 214 -17.24 -8.21 -18.48
CA ILE A 214 -18.13 -9.06 -17.68
C ILE A 214 -19.14 -8.20 -16.90
N ILE A 215 -18.68 -7.11 -16.26
CA ILE A 215 -19.55 -6.20 -15.50
C ILE A 215 -20.57 -5.54 -16.44
N LYS A 216 -20.11 -5.05 -17.60
CA LYS A 216 -20.98 -4.42 -18.60
C LYS A 216 -22.07 -5.38 -19.11
N HIS A 217 -21.69 -6.61 -19.45
CA HIS A 217 -22.65 -7.64 -19.88
C HIS A 217 -23.70 -7.93 -18.79
N LYS A 218 -23.30 -7.97 -17.51
CA LYS A 218 -24.22 -8.19 -16.39
C LYS A 218 -25.18 -7.01 -16.19
N SER A 219 -24.73 -5.77 -16.41
CA SER A 219 -25.62 -4.60 -16.34
C SER A 219 -26.62 -4.55 -17.51
N GLU A 220 -26.21 -4.95 -18.71
CA GLU A 220 -27.10 -4.99 -19.89
C GLU A 220 -28.12 -6.12 -19.80
N SER A 221 -27.75 -7.29 -19.25
CA SER A 221 -28.69 -8.39 -19.01
C SER A 221 -29.68 -8.13 -17.86
N GLN A 222 -29.36 -7.20 -16.95
CA GLN A 222 -30.27 -6.77 -15.88
C GLN A 222 -31.16 -5.57 -16.27
N ALA A 223 -30.80 -4.84 -17.34
CA ALA A 223 -31.54 -3.70 -17.87
C ALA A 223 -32.65 -4.07 -18.87
N HIS A 224 -32.67 -5.33 -19.34
CA HIS A 224 -33.75 -5.90 -20.14
C HIS A 224 -34.49 -7.01 -19.35
N PRO A 225 -35.50 -6.65 -18.54
CA PRO A 225 -36.58 -7.56 -18.20
C PRO A 225 -37.57 -7.72 -19.36
#